data_AF-A0A6P0LRM5-F1
#
_entry.id   AF-A0A6P0LRM5-F1
#
_cell.length_a   1.000
_cell.length_b   1.000
_cell.length_c   1.000
_cell.angle_alpha   90.00
_cell.angle_beta   90.00
_cell.angle_gamma   90.00
#
_symmetry.space_group_name_H-M   'P 1'
#
loop_
_entity.id
_entity.type
_entity.pdbx_description
1 polymer ?
#
loop_
_entity_poly.entity_id
_entity_poly.type
_entity_poly.pdbx_seq_one_letter_code
_entity_poly.pdbx_strand_id
1 'polypeptide(L)'
;CLPEGVFYTASGNNDYALITDFSIAEDTIGLLGNASDYVLVEQSFAGAGDSSTDTLIHQNNSGQAGELIGVVADVTGLALSSSTQFTFFS
;
A
#
# COMPACT_ATOMS: atom_id res chain seq x y z
N CYS A 1 -18.81 3.04 -18.46
CA CYS A 1 -18.75 2.44 -17.12
C CYS A 1 -17.37 1.82 -16.97
N LEU A 2 -16.51 2.39 -16.12
CA LEU A 2 -15.28 1.72 -15.72
C LEU A 2 -15.66 0.65 -14.69
N PRO A 3 -15.10 -0.56 -14.74
CA PRO A 3 -15.40 -1.57 -13.73
C PRO A 3 -14.83 -1.14 -12.38
N GLU A 4 -15.58 -1.41 -11.31
CA GLU A 4 -15.10 -1.27 -9.94
C GLU A 4 -13.88 -2.19 -9.71
N GLY A 5 -12.86 -1.64 -9.06
CA GLY A 5 -11.55 -2.29 -8.86
C GLY A 5 -10.45 -1.44 -9.49
N VAL A 6 -9.76 -0.64 -8.68
CA VAL A 6 -8.68 0.24 -9.12
C VAL A 6 -7.58 -0.58 -9.77
N PHE A 7 -7.40 -0.42 -11.08
CA PHE A 7 -6.34 -1.06 -11.86
C PHE A 7 -5.08 -0.19 -11.77
N TYR A 8 -4.10 -0.65 -11.01
CA TYR A 8 -2.73 -0.16 -11.14
C TYR A 8 -2.21 -0.44 -12.57
N THR A 9 -1.64 0.56 -13.23
CA THR A 9 -0.90 0.44 -14.50
C THR A 9 0.57 0.75 -14.26
N ALA A 10 1.49 0.04 -14.92
CA ALA A 10 2.93 0.21 -14.70
C ALA A 10 3.49 1.50 -15.34
N SER A 11 3.07 2.66 -14.84
CA SER A 11 3.61 3.98 -15.22
C SER A 11 4.57 4.56 -14.17
N GLY A 12 5.24 3.70 -13.39
CA GLY A 12 6.08 4.10 -12.25
C GLY A 12 5.26 4.69 -11.11
N ASN A 13 5.85 5.56 -10.27
CA ASN A 13 5.19 6.12 -9.08
C ASN A 13 3.98 7.04 -9.35
N ASN A 14 3.55 7.19 -10.61
CA ASN A 14 2.39 8.00 -10.96
C ASN A 14 1.06 7.22 -10.87
N ASP A 15 1.13 5.89 -10.79
CA ASP A 15 -0.03 5.02 -10.68
C ASP A 15 0.09 4.24 -9.36
N TYR A 16 -0.65 4.66 -8.33
CA TYR A 16 -0.72 3.98 -7.04
C TYR A 16 -2.15 4.04 -6.50
N ALA A 17 -2.52 3.10 -5.64
CA ALA A 17 -3.78 3.19 -4.90
C ALA A 17 -3.62 4.14 -3.71
N LEU A 18 -4.45 5.18 -3.61
CA LEU A 18 -4.56 6.01 -2.41
C LEU A 18 -5.74 5.52 -1.57
N ILE A 19 -5.47 5.14 -0.32
CA ILE A 19 -6.46 4.68 0.66
C ILE A 19 -6.51 5.71 1.78
N THR A 20 -7.66 6.37 1.96
CA THR A 20 -7.78 7.54 2.85
C THR A 20 -8.43 7.26 4.20
N ASP A 21 -9.07 6.11 4.37
CA ASP A 21 -9.90 5.77 5.54
C ASP A 21 -9.67 4.35 6.06
N PHE A 22 -8.48 3.79 5.83
CA PHE A 22 -8.14 2.43 6.26
C PHE A 22 -8.24 2.25 7.78
N SER A 23 -9.06 1.30 8.22
CA SER A 23 -9.20 0.90 9.60
C SER A 23 -8.54 -0.46 9.84
N ILE A 24 -7.49 -0.51 10.66
CA ILE A 24 -6.80 -1.77 11.03
C ILE A 24 -7.76 -2.81 11.64
N ALA A 25 -8.89 -2.37 12.22
CA ALA A 25 -9.86 -3.27 12.87
C ALA A 25 -10.90 -3.85 11.90
N GLU A 26 -11.06 -3.26 10.71
CA GLU A 26 -12.18 -3.56 9.81
C GLU A 26 -11.72 -3.95 8.41
N ASP A 27 -10.62 -3.36 7.94
CA ASP A 27 -10.16 -3.46 6.56
C ASP A 27 -8.98 -4.40 6.39
N THR A 28 -8.81 -4.89 5.16
CA THR A 28 -7.67 -5.73 4.77
C THR A 28 -7.21 -5.32 3.38
N ILE A 29 -5.90 -5.16 3.20
CA ILE A 29 -5.27 -4.85 1.91
C ILE A 29 -4.92 -6.15 1.19
N GLY A 30 -5.41 -6.28 -0.04
CA GLY A 30 -5.11 -7.40 -0.92
C GLY A 30 -3.93 -7.13 -1.84
N LEU A 31 -2.92 -8.00 -1.85
CA LEU A 31 -1.74 -7.89 -2.73
C LEU A 31 -1.51 -9.20 -3.51
N LEU A 32 -1.01 -9.11 -4.74
CA LEU A 32 -0.65 -10.29 -5.55
C LEU A 32 0.73 -10.83 -5.13
N GLY A 33 0.97 -12.13 -5.19
CA GLY A 33 2.26 -12.73 -4.83
C GLY A 33 2.39 -13.02 -3.34
N ASN A 34 3.49 -12.61 -2.72
CA ASN A 34 3.81 -12.92 -1.32
C ASN A 34 4.24 -11.66 -0.55
N ALA A 35 4.20 -11.73 0.78
CA ALA A 35 4.68 -10.65 1.65
C ALA A 35 6.12 -10.21 1.34
N SER A 36 7.00 -11.14 0.96
CA SER A 36 8.38 -10.85 0.60
C SER A 36 8.54 -10.00 -0.66
N ASP A 37 7.50 -9.90 -1.48
CA ASP A 37 7.52 -9.14 -2.73
C ASP A 37 7.28 -7.65 -2.49
N TYR A 38 7.10 -7.24 -1.22
CA TYR A 38 6.77 -5.87 -0.83
C TYR A 38 7.65 -5.36 0.32
N VAL A 39 7.72 -4.03 0.41
CA VAL A 39 8.34 -3.28 1.52
C VAL A 39 7.41 -2.15 1.94
N LEU A 40 7.27 -1.94 3.24
CA LEU A 40 6.54 -0.80 3.80
C LEU A 40 7.52 0.31 4.19
N VAL A 41 7.18 1.55 3.87
CA VAL A 41 7.93 2.75 4.26
C VAL A 41 6.98 3.71 4.94
N GLU A 42 7.32 4.13 6.15
CA GLU A 42 6.56 5.16 6.88
C GLU A 42 7.19 6.53 6.64
N GLN A 43 6.47 7.43 5.96
CA GLN A 43 6.90 8.82 5.73
C GLN A 43 5.72 9.69 5.34
N SER A 44 5.86 11.02 5.43
CA SER A 44 4.87 11.94 4.86
C SER A 44 4.79 11.80 3.34
N PHE A 45 3.58 11.72 2.79
CA PHE A 45 3.35 11.71 1.35
C PHE A 45 2.44 12.85 0.94
N ALA A 46 2.95 13.76 0.11
CA ALA A 46 2.19 14.93 -0.31
C ALA A 46 0.91 14.51 -1.05
N GLY A 47 -0.25 14.98 -0.58
CA GLY A 47 -1.56 14.64 -1.15
C GLY A 47 -2.21 13.40 -0.56
N ALA A 48 -1.60 12.76 0.44
CA ALA A 48 -2.25 11.77 1.29
C ALA A 48 -2.54 12.39 2.66
N GLY A 49 -3.81 12.33 3.09
CA GLY A 49 -4.24 12.64 4.46
C GLY A 49 -3.95 14.06 4.96
N ASP A 50 -4.13 14.22 6.28
CA ASP A 50 -3.83 15.44 7.03
C ASP A 50 -2.64 15.25 8.01
N SER A 51 -2.17 14.02 8.21
CA SER A 51 -1.04 13.67 9.08
C SER A 51 0.31 13.87 8.38
N SER A 52 1.37 13.91 9.19
CA SER A 52 2.75 13.96 8.70
C SER A 52 3.33 12.58 8.41
N THR A 53 2.58 11.48 8.56
CA THR A 53 3.12 10.14 8.37
C THR A 53 2.07 9.17 7.84
N ASP A 54 2.39 8.60 6.69
CA ASP A 54 1.59 7.64 5.94
C ASP A 54 2.37 6.31 5.82
N THR A 55 1.66 5.22 5.51
CA THR A 55 2.31 3.96 5.13
C THR A 55 2.31 3.82 3.62
N LEU A 56 3.50 3.78 3.03
CA LEU A 56 3.70 3.54 1.60
C LEU A 56 4.02 2.06 1.39
N ILE A 57 3.38 1.48 0.37
CA ILE A 57 3.58 0.11 -0.07
C ILE A 57 4.38 0.14 -1.36
N HIS A 58 5.58 -0.43 -1.33
CA HIS A 58 6.46 -0.56 -2.48
C HIS A 58 6.63 -2.01 -2.88
N GLN A 59 6.85 -2.27 -4.17
CA GLN A 59 7.47 -3.53 -4.60
C GLN A 59 8.87 -3.64 -3.99
N ASN A 60 9.22 -4.85 -3.60
CA ASN A 60 10.52 -5.15 -3.03
C ASN A 60 11.57 -5.24 -4.15
N ASN A 61 12.56 -4.37 -4.10
CA ASN A 61 13.76 -4.44 -4.92
C ASN A 61 14.98 -4.78 -4.04
N SER A 62 15.17 -6.07 -3.75
CA SER A 62 16.30 -6.57 -2.95
C SER A 62 16.41 -5.96 -1.54
N GLY A 63 15.27 -5.86 -0.85
CA GLY A 63 15.10 -5.27 0.47
C GLY A 63 14.98 -3.75 0.47
N GLN A 64 14.96 -3.11 -0.70
CA GLN A 64 14.78 -1.67 -0.86
C GLN A 64 13.41 -1.36 -1.45
N ALA A 65 12.93 -0.15 -1.17
CA ALA A 65 11.72 0.38 -1.80
C ALA A 65 11.95 0.53 -3.31
N GLY A 66 11.23 -0.27 -4.09
CA GLY A 66 11.14 -0.15 -5.54
C GLY A 66 9.98 0.77 -5.93
N GLU A 67 9.16 0.29 -6.87
CA GLU A 67 7.99 1.00 -7.34
C GLU A 67 6.93 1.18 -6.25
N LEU A 68 6.42 2.41 -6.12
CA LEU A 68 5.28 2.71 -5.25
C LEU A 68 4.00 2.17 -5.88
N ILE A 69 3.24 1.37 -5.12
CA ILE A 69 1.98 0.79 -5.59
C ILE A 69 0.77 1.18 -4.73
N GLY A 70 1.00 1.67 -3.51
CA GLY A 70 -0.07 2.11 -2.63
C GLY A 70 0.39 3.07 -1.55
N VAL A 71 -0.52 3.95 -1.14
CA VAL A 71 -0.36 4.86 0.00
C VAL A 71 -1.58 4.69 0.91
N VAL A 72 -1.34 4.34 2.17
CA VAL A 72 -2.34 4.31 3.22
C VAL A 72 -2.18 5.58 4.04
N ALA A 73 -3.07 6.53 3.82
CA ALA A 73 -3.00 7.85 4.43
C ALA A 73 -3.22 7.77 5.94
N ASP A 74 -2.44 8.53 6.69
CA ASP A 74 -2.59 8.73 8.15
C ASP A 74 -2.55 7.44 9.00
N VAL A 75 -2.03 6.35 8.45
CA VAL A 75 -1.91 5.05 9.13
C VAL A 75 -0.44 4.63 9.19
N THR A 76 0.01 4.17 10.35
CA THR A 76 1.35 3.63 10.61
C THR A 76 1.24 2.30 11.37
N GLY A 77 2.36 1.58 11.50
CA GLY A 77 2.42 0.31 12.24
C GLY A 77 1.79 -0.87 11.50
N LEU A 78 1.62 -0.76 10.18
CA LEU A 78 1.21 -1.87 9.34
C LEU A 78 2.36 -2.88 9.19
N ALA A 79 2.02 -4.16 9.11
CA ALA A 79 2.99 -5.22 8.97
C ALA A 79 2.54 -6.22 7.90
N LEU A 80 3.38 -6.45 6.88
CA LEU A 80 3.10 -7.42 5.81
C LEU A 80 2.95 -8.87 6.33
N SER A 81 3.43 -9.15 7.55
CA SER A 81 3.24 -10.44 8.23
C SER A 81 1.90 -10.58 8.96
N SER A 82 1.13 -9.50 9.09
CA SER A 82 -0.16 -9.50 9.78
C SER A 82 -1.27 -9.93 8.84
N SER A 83 -1.84 -11.12 9.08
CA SER A 83 -2.94 -11.67 8.27
C SER A 83 -4.28 -10.97 8.50
N THR A 84 -4.38 -10.06 9.47
CA THR A 84 -5.58 -9.21 9.64
C THR A 84 -5.46 -7.89 8.88
N GLN A 85 -4.26 -7.51 8.44
CA GLN A 85 -4.01 -6.28 7.70
C GLN A 85 -3.77 -6.56 6.21
N PHE A 86 -3.14 -7.69 5.89
CA PHE A 86 -2.81 -8.07 4.51
C PHE A 86 -3.28 -9.48 4.17
N THR A 87 -3.78 -9.64 2.95
CA THR A 87 -4.03 -10.93 2.31
C THR A 87 -3.28 -10.99 0.99
N PHE A 88 -2.65 -12.13 0.73
CA PHE A 88 -1.85 -12.35 -0.47
C PHE A 88 -2.53 -13.37 -1.39
N PHE A 89 -2.64 -13.02 -2.67
CA PHE A 89 -3.27 -13.85 -3.71
C PHE A 89 -2.22 -14.43 -4.65
N SER A 90 -2.46 -15.64 -5.14
CA SER A 90 -1.62 -16.33 -6.12
C SER A 90 -2.22 -16.38 -7.51
#